data_AF-A0A2H1FC30-F1
#
_entry.id   AF-A0A2H1FC30-F1
#
_cell.length_a   1.000
_cell.length_b   1.000
_cell.length_c   1.000
_cell.angle_alpha   90.00
_cell.angle_beta   90.00
_cell.angle_gamma   90.00
#
_symmetry.space_group_name_H-M   'P 1'
#
loop_
_entity.id
_entity.type
_entity.pdbx_description
1 polymer ?
#
loop_
_entity_poly.entity_id
_entity_poly.type
_entity_poly.pdbx_seq_one_letter_code
_entity_poly.pdbx_strand_id
1 'polypeptide(L)' 'MEFKEIYCFNCKKSLGRYNEKYFTDQKMSEIIKANHASHVYEGHEIVVKRITID' A
#
# COMPACT_ATOMS: atom_id res chain seq x y z
N MET A 1 5.75 16.16 4.13
CA MET A 1 5.58 14.96 5.01
C MET A 1 5.74 13.70 4.16
N GLU A 2 6.39 12.65 4.67
CA GLU A 2 6.64 11.40 3.94
C GLU A 2 5.53 10.37 4.18
N PHE A 3 4.94 9.88 3.10
CA PHE A 3 3.90 8.86 3.11
C PHE A 3 4.32 7.66 2.27
N LYS A 4 3.82 6.49 2.63
CA LYS A 4 3.81 5.29 1.79
C LYS A 4 2.39 5.08 1.26
N GLU A 5 2.28 4.88 -0.04
CA GLU A 5 1.04 4.56 -0.73
C GLU A 5 1.05 3.09 -1.17
N ILE A 6 0.00 2.37 -0.84
CA ILE A 6 -0.27 1.04 -1.40
C ILE A 6 -1.05 1.27 -2.70
N TYR A 7 -0.48 0.87 -3.83
CA TYR A 7 -1.08 1.06 -5.15
C TYR A 7 -1.27 -0.28 -5.84
N CYS A 8 -2.45 -0.50 -6.41
CA CYS A 8 -2.74 -1.68 -7.23
C CYS A 8 -2.67 -1.30 -8.71
N PHE A 9 -1.78 -1.94 -9.47
CA PHE A 9 -1.66 -1.70 -10.91
C PHE A 9 -2.84 -2.27 -11.70
N ASN A 10 -3.33 -3.46 -11.34
CA ASN A 10 -4.47 -4.08 -12.01
C ASN A 10 -5.74 -3.23 -11.88
N CYS A 11 -5.99 -2.68 -10.69
CA CYS A 11 -7.15 -1.82 -10.43
C CYS A 11 -6.90 -0.34 -10.78
N LYS A 12 -5.66 0.03 -11.12
CA LYS A 12 -5.22 1.41 -11.37
C LYS A 12 -5.66 2.41 -10.30
N LYS A 13 -5.58 2.01 -9.02
CA LYS A 13 -6.04 2.83 -7.89
C LYS A 13 -5.13 2.75 -6.67
N SER A 14 -5.15 3.82 -5.89
CA SER A 14 -4.59 3.85 -4.55
C SER A 14 -5.49 3.07 -3.60
N LEU A 15 -4.91 2.11 -2.89
CA LEU A 15 -5.59 1.29 -1.87
C LEU A 15 -5.49 1.93 -0.48
N GLY A 16 -4.48 2.78 -0.26
CA GLY A 16 -4.34 3.54 0.97
C GLY A 16 -3.03 4.33 1.03
N ARG A 17 -3.01 5.40 1.83
CA ARG A 17 -1.82 6.20 2.14
C ARG A 17 -1.59 6.20 3.63
N TYR A 18 -0.34 6.01 4.02
CA TYR A 18 0.07 5.81 5.40
C TYR A 18 1.32 6.60 5.68
N ASN A 19 1.41 7.21 6.85
CA ASN A 19 2.57 8.01 7.21
C ASN A 19 3.77 7.08 7.51
N GLU A 20 4.90 7.30 6.83
CA GLU A 20 6.09 6.45 6.95
C GLU A 20 6.63 6.42 8.40
N LYS A 21 6.40 7.49 9.16
CA LYS A 21 6.82 7.60 10.57
C LYS A 21 6.15 6.57 11.50
N TYR A 22 4.93 6.12 11.17
CA TYR A 22 4.13 5.25 12.05
C TYR A 22 3.93 3.84 11.49
N PHE A 23 4.12 3.68 10.19
CA PHE A 23 3.86 2.44 9.49
C PHE A 23 5.13 1.94 8.78
N THR A 24 5.79 0.98 9.43
CA THR A 24 6.92 0.22 8.90
C THR A 24 6.51 -0.68 7.73
N ASP A 25 7.47 -1.20 6.97
CA ASP A 25 7.19 -2.12 5.86
C ASP A 25 6.51 -3.42 6.30
N GLN A 26 6.79 -3.87 7.53
CA GLN A 26 6.09 -5.01 8.13
C GLN A 26 4.60 -4.69 8.34
N LYS A 27 4.28 -3.53 8.92
CA LYS A 27 2.87 -3.09 9.08
C LYS A 27 2.18 -2.90 7.74
N MET A 28 2.88 -2.41 6.72
CA MET A 28 2.35 -2.32 5.35
C MET A 28 1.94 -3.70 4.83
N SER A 29 2.81 -4.70 5.02
CA SER A 29 2.54 -6.07 4.58
C SER A 29 1.32 -6.67 5.29
N GLU A 30 1.14 -6.38 6.58
CA GLU A 30 -0.05 -6.81 7.33
C GLU A 30 -1.32 -6.13 6.84
N ILE A 31 -1.27 -4.82 6.57
CA ILE A 31 -2.39 -4.06 6.00
C ILE A 31 -2.79 -4.63 4.63
N ILE A 32 -1.81 -4.94 3.77
CA ILE A 32 -2.08 -5.56 2.46
C ILE A 32 -2.78 -6.90 2.64
N LYS A 33 -2.28 -7.75 3.54
CA LYS A 33 -2.86 -9.07 3.80
C LYS A 33 -4.25 -9.00 4.45
N ALA A 34 -4.51 -8.04 5.32
CA ALA A 34 -5.79 -7.93 6.03
C ALA A 34 -6.86 -7.22 5.19
N ASN A 35 -6.54 -6.09 4.58
CA ASN A 35 -7.51 -5.22 3.93
C ASN A 35 -7.60 -5.43 2.41
N HIS A 36 -6.55 -6.02 1.82
CA HIS A 36 -6.43 -6.21 0.37
C HIS A 36 -6.15 -7.67 0.02
N ALA A 37 -6.54 -8.62 0.89
CA ALA A 37 -6.42 -10.06 0.68
C ALA A 37 -7.00 -10.51 -0.67
N SER A 38 -8.13 -9.94 -1.08
CA SER A 38 -8.76 -10.21 -2.37
C SER A 38 -7.84 -9.88 -3.53
N HIS A 39 -7.16 -8.73 -3.49
CA HIS A 39 -6.25 -8.31 -4.55
C HIS A 39 -5.03 -9.24 -4.62
N VAL A 40 -4.52 -9.70 -3.47
CA VAL A 40 -3.44 -10.69 -3.42
C VAL A 40 -3.90 -12.04 -3.99
N TYR A 41 -5.10 -12.49 -3.61
CA TYR A 41 -5.66 -13.76 -4.08
C TYR A 41 -5.95 -13.77 -5.59
N GLU A 42 -6.40 -12.65 -6.13
CA GLU A 42 -6.62 -12.43 -7.57
C GLU A 42 -5.31 -12.23 -8.36
N GLY A 43 -4.16 -12.25 -7.68
CA GLY A 43 -2.85 -12.09 -8.33
C GLY A 43 -2.58 -10.67 -8.82
N HIS A 44 -3.20 -9.66 -8.20
CA HIS A 44 -2.93 -8.27 -8.53
C HIS A 44 -1.51 -7.86 -8.14
N GLU A 45 -0.89 -7.06 -9.01
CA GLU A 45 0.37 -6.41 -8.74
C GLU A 45 0.13 -5.20 -7.82
N ILE A 46 0.46 -5.40 -6.55
CA ILE A 46 0.38 -4.39 -5.50
C ILE A 46 1.81 -3.91 -5.21
N VAL A 47 2.02 -2.60 -5.22
CA VAL A 47 3.29 -1.97 -4.89
C VAL A 47 3.14 -0.96 -3.77
N VAL A 48 4.20 -0.77 -3.00
CA VAL A 48 4.30 0.30 -2.01
C VAL A 48 5.20 1.40 -2.57
N LYS A 49 4.65 2.60 -2.74
CA LYS A 49 5.35 3.78 -3.28
C LYS A 49 5.60 4.79 -2.16
N ARG A 50 6.77 5.40 -2.12
CA ARG A 50 7.00 6.59 -1.27
C ARG A 50 6.46 7.83 -1.98
N ILE A 51 5.74 8.66 -1.24
CA ILE A 51 5.18 9.93 -1.69
C ILE A 51 5.64 11.02 -0.73
N THR A 52 6.32 12.02 -1.27
CA THR A 52 6.64 13.25 -0.56
C THR A 52 5.62 14.30 -0.99
N ILE A 53 4.88 14.84 -0.03
CA ILE A 53 4.06 16.03 -0.26
C ILE A 53 4.89 17.23 0.23
N ASP A 54 5.24 18.08 -0.73
CA ASP A 54 5.93 19.37 -0.55
C ASP A 54 4.96 20.42 0.04
#